data_AF-A0A8E2IF47-F1
#
_entry.id   AF-A0A8E2IF47-F1
#
_cell.length_a   1.000
_cell.length_b   1.000
_cell.length_c   1.000
_cell.angle_alpha   90.00
_cell.angle_beta   90.00
_cell.angle_gamma   90.00
#
_symmetry.space_group_name_H-M   'P 1'
#
loop_
_entity.id
_entity.type
_entity.pdbx_description
1 polymer ?
#
loop_
_entity_poly.entity_id
_entity_poly.type
_entity_poly.pdbx_seq_one_letter_code
_entity_poly.pdbx_strand_id
1 'polypeptide(L)'
;MERFQELMEEYSPMIYQIIHSLHIYKNHDEFYQIGLIALWEASNQFDETKGAFLSYAYATVKGRILTEIAKQRRQEERNIYPKEEFWEIQASPLSRKPLELADLLFYCEGLSPKQQKWVIGTFYYGKSLSEIAKEEKVSESAVKKWKKAAMDRIKINIGC
;
A
#
# COMPACT_ATOMS: atom_id res chain seq x y z
N MET A 1 43.29 -3.72 0.36
CA MET A 1 42.39 -4.67 1.05
C MET A 1 42.93 -4.99 2.44
N GLU A 2 44.18 -5.44 2.58
CA GLU A 2 44.80 -5.78 3.88
C GLU A 2 44.75 -4.65 4.93
N ARG A 3 45.09 -3.42 4.54
CA ARG A 3 45.11 -2.26 5.47
C ARG A 3 43.77 -1.91 6.12
N PHE A 4 42.64 -2.22 5.48
CA PHE A 4 41.33 -1.98 6.11
C PHE A 4 40.95 -3.13 7.05
N GLN A 5 41.37 -4.35 6.74
CA GLN A 5 41.02 -5.53 7.54
C GLN A 5 41.64 -5.46 8.95
N GLU A 6 42.87 -4.95 9.05
CA GLU A 6 43.51 -4.64 10.34
C GLU A 6 42.73 -3.57 11.11
N LEU A 7 42.30 -2.51 10.43
CA LEU A 7 41.49 -1.45 11.02
C LEU A 7 40.12 -1.97 11.49
N MET A 8 39.52 -2.90 10.73
CA MET A 8 38.29 -3.56 11.13
C MET A 8 38.50 -4.34 12.42
N GLU A 9 39.55 -5.15 12.51
CA GLU A 9 39.84 -5.95 13.72
C GLU A 9 40.07 -5.05 14.94
N GLU A 10 40.83 -3.95 14.79
CA GLU A 10 41.13 -3.01 15.87
C GLU A 10 39.87 -2.28 16.39
N TYR A 11 39.00 -1.81 15.50
CA TYR A 11 37.86 -0.95 15.87
C TYR A 11 36.52 -1.69 15.93
N SER A 12 36.45 -2.99 15.63
CA SER A 12 35.24 -3.80 15.80
C SER A 12 34.64 -3.70 17.22
N PRO A 13 35.43 -3.78 18.32
CA PRO A 13 34.89 -3.64 19.67
C PRO A 13 34.17 -2.30 19.88
N MET A 14 34.65 -1.22 19.27
CA MET A 14 34.02 0.10 19.34
C MET A 14 32.63 0.08 18.68
N ILE A 15 32.50 -0.57 17.52
CA ILE A 15 31.21 -0.68 16.82
C ILE A 15 30.22 -1.48 17.67
N TYR A 16 30.63 -2.63 18.22
CA TYR A 16 29.77 -3.41 19.11
C TYR A 16 29.36 -2.63 20.37
N GLN A 17 30.28 -1.86 20.95
CA GLN A 17 29.98 -1.00 22.10
C GLN A 17 28.94 0.07 21.73
N ILE A 18 29.04 0.70 20.56
CA ILE A 18 28.05 1.66 20.08
C ILE A 18 26.68 1.01 19.93
N ILE A 19 26.61 -0.14 19.25
CA ILE A 19 25.36 -0.90 19.05
C ILE A 19 24.70 -1.24 20.38
N HIS A 20 25.50 -1.76 21.33
CA HIS A 20 25.02 -2.08 22.67
C HIS A 20 24.55 -0.83 23.43
N SER A 21 25.31 0.27 23.38
CA SER A 21 24.95 1.53 24.06
C SER A 21 23.65 2.16 23.54
N LEU A 22 23.32 1.91 22.27
CA LEU A 22 22.10 2.39 21.62
C LEU A 22 20.91 1.44 21.82
N HIS A 23 21.07 0.37 22.61
CA HIS A 23 20.03 -0.63 22.88
C HIS A 23 19.41 -1.22 21.60
N ILE A 24 20.22 -1.40 20.56
CA ILE A 24 19.82 -2.08 19.33
C ILE A 24 19.76 -3.57 19.66
N TYR A 25 18.57 -4.19 19.55
CA TYR A 25 18.32 -5.59 19.91
C TYR A 25 17.92 -6.46 18.71
N LYS A 26 17.76 -5.85 17.54
CA LYS A 26 17.41 -6.48 16.26
C LYS A 26 18.45 -6.09 15.21
N ASN A 27 18.64 -6.95 14.21
CA ASN A 27 19.50 -6.72 13.06
C ASN A 27 20.95 -6.30 13.44
N HIS A 28 21.51 -6.91 14.48
CA HIS A 28 22.87 -6.58 14.95
C HIS A 28 23.91 -6.63 13.83
N ASP A 29 23.86 -7.66 12.99
CA ASP A 29 24.80 -7.83 11.87
C ASP A 29 24.69 -6.69 10.85
N GLU A 30 23.47 -6.21 10.58
CA GLU A 30 23.22 -5.09 9.67
C GLU A 30 23.83 -3.80 10.21
N PHE A 31 23.56 -3.49 11.48
CA PHE A 31 24.13 -2.31 12.14
C PHE A 31 25.66 -2.38 12.28
N TYR A 32 26.19 -3.58 12.47
CA TYR A 32 27.62 -3.81 12.46
C TYR A 32 28.23 -3.50 11.08
N GLN A 33 27.62 -3.98 10.00
CA GLN A 33 28.05 -3.66 8.63
C GLN A 33 27.98 -2.16 8.33
N ILE A 34 26.90 -1.50 8.75
CA ILE A 34 26.77 -0.03 8.63
C ILE A 34 27.90 0.67 9.38
N GLY A 35 28.25 0.18 10.57
CA GLY A 35 29.37 0.70 11.34
C GLY A 35 30.71 0.51 10.64
N LEU A 36 30.94 -0.65 10.02
CA LEU A 36 32.16 -0.91 9.24
C LEU A 36 32.27 0.00 8.02
N ILE A 37 31.17 0.22 7.29
CA ILE A 37 31.14 1.14 6.15
C ILE A 37 31.46 2.57 6.62
N ALA A 38 30.87 3.01 7.73
CA ALA A 38 31.15 4.33 8.29
C ALA A 38 32.60 4.47 8.77
N LEU A 39 33.18 3.41 9.34
CA LEU A 39 34.58 3.36 9.73
C LEU A 39 35.51 3.48 8.52
N TRP A 40 35.19 2.77 7.43
CA TRP A 40 35.92 2.85 6.17
C TRP A 40 35.89 4.28 5.60
N GLU A 41 34.72 4.90 5.54
CA GLU A 41 34.56 6.29 5.10
C GLU A 41 35.35 7.25 5.98
N ALA A 42 35.29 7.08 7.30
CA ALA A 42 36.06 7.89 8.25
C ALA A 42 37.57 7.74 8.00
N SER A 43 38.07 6.53 7.75
CA SER A 43 39.49 6.31 7.47
C SER A 43 39.98 7.01 6.19
N ASN A 44 39.11 7.21 5.20
CA ASN A 44 39.45 7.90 3.96
C ASN A 44 39.37 9.42 4.07
N GLN A 45 38.52 9.95 4.95
CA GLN A 45 38.27 11.40 5.09
C GLN A 45 38.97 12.02 6.30
N PHE A 46 39.59 11.20 7.13
CA PHE A 46 40.27 11.67 8.33
C PHE A 46 41.45 12.57 7.99
N ASP A 47 41.57 13.64 8.77
CA ASP A 47 42.62 14.62 8.68
C ASP A 47 43.35 14.67 10.03
N GLU A 48 44.60 14.23 10.03
CA GLU A 48 45.44 14.14 11.24
C GLU A 48 45.60 15.48 11.96
N THR A 49 45.42 16.61 11.25
CA THR A 49 45.49 17.94 11.84
C THR A 49 44.29 18.28 12.73
N LYS A 50 43.20 17.51 12.63
CA LYS A 50 41.92 17.79 13.31
C LYS A 50 41.69 16.99 14.60
N GLY A 51 42.64 16.13 15.01
CA GLY A 51 42.61 15.42 16.28
C GLY A 51 42.88 13.93 16.15
N ALA A 52 42.44 13.13 17.15
CA ALA A 52 42.66 11.69 17.16
C ALA A 52 41.65 10.93 16.28
N PHE A 53 42.13 9.94 15.52
CA PHE A 53 41.30 9.12 14.64
C PHE A 53 40.15 8.43 15.37
N LEU A 54 40.42 7.83 16.53
CA LEU A 54 39.42 7.12 17.33
C LEU A 54 38.21 7.99 17.67
N SER A 55 38.43 9.25 18.08
CA SER A 55 37.32 10.16 18.43
C SER A 55 36.49 10.54 17.20
N TYR A 56 37.15 10.78 16.07
CA TYR A 56 36.49 11.08 14.80
C TYR A 56 35.71 9.88 14.25
N ALA A 57 36.32 8.70 14.26
CA ALA A 57 35.71 7.44 13.85
C ALA A 57 34.50 7.10 14.73
N TYR A 58 34.63 7.22 16.05
CA TYR A 58 33.52 7.00 16.98
C TYR A 58 32.33 7.91 16.67
N ALA A 59 32.57 9.20 16.48
CA ALA A 59 31.51 10.17 16.16
C ALA A 59 30.83 9.84 14.81
N THR A 60 31.63 9.51 13.80
CA THR A 60 31.15 9.18 12.44
C THR A 60 30.31 7.91 12.44
N VAL A 61 30.83 6.82 13.02
CA VAL A 61 30.13 5.53 13.14
C VAL A 61 28.84 5.67 13.92
N LYS A 62 28.88 6.32 15.09
CA LYS A 62 27.68 6.53 15.92
C LYS A 62 26.63 7.36 15.19
N GLY A 63 27.05 8.42 14.48
CA GLY A 63 26.16 9.26 13.68
C GLY A 63 25.48 8.47 12.55
N ARG A 64 26.24 7.62 11.85
CA ARG A 64 25.70 6.77 10.77
C ARG A 64 24.68 5.76 11.29
N ILE A 65 24.98 5.09 12.40
CA ILE A 65 24.06 4.14 13.05
C ILE A 65 22.77 4.85 13.50
N LEU A 66 22.87 6.02 14.14
CA LEU A 66 21.71 6.82 14.54
C LEU A 66 20.83 7.23 13.35
N THR A 67 21.46 7.58 12.23
CA THR A 67 20.76 7.94 11.00
C THR A 67 19.96 6.75 10.46
N GLU A 68 20.53 5.54 10.47
CA GLU A 68 19.81 4.36 10.02
C GLU A 68 18.66 3.99 10.96
N ILE A 69 18.84 4.12 12.29
CA ILE A 69 17.74 3.92 13.25
C ILE A 69 16.58 4.89 12.96
N ALA A 70 16.87 6.16 12.67
CA ALA A 70 15.84 7.14 12.34
C ALA A 70 15.12 6.79 11.02
N LYS A 71 15.86 6.29 10.03
CA LYS A 71 15.31 5.83 8.74
C LYS A 71 14.42 4.60 8.91
N GLN A 72 14.86 3.59 9.66
CA GLN A 72 14.06 2.39 9.96
C GLN A 72 12.76 2.77 10.69
N ARG A 73 12.82 3.63 11.72
CA ARG A 73 11.60 4.12 12.40
C ARG A 73 10.61 4.79 11.46
N ARG A 74 11.09 5.68 10.59
CA ARG A 74 10.24 6.35 9.59
C ARG A 74 9.62 5.37 8.60
N GLN A 75 10.32 4.28 8.28
CA GLN A 75 9.81 3.24 7.39
C GLN A 75 8.76 2.37 8.09
N GLU A 76 8.96 2.01 9.36
CA GLU A 76 7.98 1.31 10.18
C GLU A 76 6.70 2.13 10.37
N GLU A 77 6.81 3.43 10.60
CA GLU A 77 5.64 4.34 10.70
C GLU A 77 4.86 4.45 9.38
N ARG A 78 5.54 4.39 8.24
CA ARG A 78 4.92 4.45 6.91
C ARG A 78 4.32 3.11 6.49
N ASN A 79 4.99 2.02 6.84
CA ASN A 79 4.54 0.67 6.57
C ASN A 79 3.72 0.18 7.76
N ILE A 80 2.46 0.59 7.81
CA ILE A 80 1.46 -0.09 8.66
C ILE A 80 1.28 -1.49 8.07
N TYR A 81 2.06 -2.45 8.56
CA TYR A 81 1.74 -3.85 8.36
C TYR A 81 0.42 -4.08 9.08
N PRO A 82 -0.65 -4.37 8.34
CA PRO A 82 -1.88 -4.69 9.00
C PRO A 82 -1.62 -5.95 9.84
N LYS A 83 -1.92 -5.90 11.14
CA LYS A 83 -1.88 -7.10 12.00
C LYS A 83 -2.72 -8.20 11.34
N GLU A 84 -2.49 -9.47 11.65
CA GLU A 84 -3.32 -10.58 11.14
C GLU A 84 -4.83 -10.29 11.30
N GLU A 85 -5.22 -9.60 12.37
CA GLU A 85 -6.57 -9.06 12.64
C GLU A 85 -7.16 -8.22 11.48
N PHE A 86 -6.34 -7.56 10.65
CA PHE A 86 -6.79 -6.83 9.46
C PHE A 86 -7.20 -7.75 8.32
N TRP A 87 -6.54 -8.91 8.18
CA TRP A 87 -6.99 -9.96 7.25
C TRP A 87 -8.22 -10.69 7.78
N GLU A 88 -8.42 -10.70 9.09
CA GLU A 88 -9.63 -11.18 9.76
C GLU A 88 -10.80 -10.19 9.73
N ILE A 89 -10.61 -8.98 9.17
CA ILE A 89 -11.74 -8.13 8.78
C ILE A 89 -12.46 -8.85 7.65
N GLN A 90 -13.38 -9.74 8.03
CA GLN A 90 -14.42 -10.20 7.14
C GLN A 90 -15.10 -8.95 6.57
N ALA A 91 -15.37 -8.96 5.27
CA ALA A 91 -16.16 -7.93 4.63
C ALA A 91 -17.36 -7.64 5.55
N SER A 92 -17.41 -6.40 6.07
CA SER A 92 -18.48 -5.99 6.98
C SER A 92 -19.82 -6.44 6.39
N PRO A 93 -20.79 -6.92 7.18
CA PRO A 93 -22.15 -7.16 6.69
C PRO A 93 -22.77 -5.90 6.04
N LEU A 94 -22.21 -4.71 6.32
CA LEU A 94 -22.55 -3.42 5.73
C LEU A 94 -21.76 -3.08 4.45
N SER A 95 -20.80 -3.92 4.04
CA SER A 95 -20.19 -3.83 2.71
C SER A 95 -21.33 -4.08 1.74
N ARG A 96 -21.79 -3.02 1.05
CA ARG A 96 -22.83 -3.13 0.03
C ARG A 96 -22.40 -4.21 -0.95
N LYS A 97 -23.00 -5.40 -0.83
CA LYS A 97 -22.81 -6.45 -1.81
C LYS A 97 -23.18 -5.84 -3.17
N PRO A 98 -22.41 -6.12 -4.24
CA PRO A 98 -22.89 -5.83 -5.59
C PRO A 98 -24.32 -6.35 -5.69
N LEU A 99 -25.26 -5.52 -6.17
CA LEU A 99 -26.66 -5.91 -6.25
C LEU A 99 -26.73 -7.23 -7.01
N GLU A 100 -27.18 -8.31 -6.36
CA GLU A 100 -27.30 -9.59 -7.04
C GLU A 100 -28.38 -9.48 -8.11
N LEU A 101 -28.27 -10.26 -9.18
CA LEU A 101 -29.25 -10.20 -10.28
C LEU A 101 -30.68 -10.46 -9.76
N ALA A 102 -30.82 -11.32 -8.75
CA ALA A 102 -32.09 -11.59 -8.08
C ALA A 102 -32.68 -10.34 -7.42
N ASP A 103 -31.86 -9.56 -6.69
CA ASP A 103 -32.29 -8.30 -6.05
C ASP A 103 -32.69 -7.26 -7.08
N LEU A 104 -31.95 -7.16 -8.20
CA LEU A 104 -32.28 -6.25 -9.29
C LEU A 104 -33.61 -6.61 -9.97
N LEU A 105 -33.88 -7.91 -10.12
CA LEU A 105 -35.11 -8.42 -10.72
C LEU A 105 -36.34 -8.18 -9.84
N PHE A 106 -36.18 -8.13 -8.52
CA PHE A 106 -37.27 -7.77 -7.60
C PHE A 106 -37.87 -6.39 -7.96
N TYR A 107 -37.02 -5.39 -8.21
CA TYR A 107 -37.48 -4.06 -8.62
C TYR A 107 -38.05 -4.00 -10.04
N CYS A 108 -37.84 -5.04 -10.85
CA CYS A 108 -38.34 -5.16 -12.21
C CYS A 108 -39.75 -5.74 -12.30
N GLU A 109 -40.43 -5.96 -11.17
CA GLU A 109 -41.81 -6.43 -11.16
C GLU A 109 -42.73 -5.46 -11.94
N GLY A 110 -43.54 -6.02 -12.84
CA GLY A 110 -44.42 -5.25 -13.71
C GLY A 110 -43.72 -4.51 -14.86
N LEU A 111 -42.40 -4.61 -15.04
CA LEU A 111 -41.74 -4.11 -16.25
C LEU A 111 -41.96 -5.07 -17.43
N SER A 112 -42.15 -4.52 -18.62
CA SER A 112 -42.16 -5.32 -19.86
C SER A 112 -40.77 -5.91 -20.14
N PRO A 113 -40.66 -7.00 -20.93
CA PRO A 113 -39.37 -7.63 -21.24
C PRO A 113 -38.33 -6.66 -21.83
N LYS A 114 -38.77 -5.69 -22.62
CA LYS A 114 -37.91 -4.65 -23.23
C LYS A 114 -37.36 -3.66 -22.19
N GLN A 115 -38.18 -3.33 -21.19
CA GLN A 115 -37.77 -2.48 -20.06
C GLN A 115 -36.79 -3.23 -19.17
N GLN A 116 -37.06 -4.51 -18.86
CA GLN A 116 -36.16 -5.35 -18.08
C GLN A 116 -34.79 -5.53 -18.74
N LYS A 117 -34.76 -5.75 -20.07
CA LYS A 117 -33.52 -5.79 -20.86
C LYS A 117 -32.67 -4.53 -20.68
N TRP A 118 -33.28 -3.35 -20.66
CA TRP A 118 -32.56 -2.11 -20.39
C TRP A 118 -32.01 -2.05 -18.95
N VAL A 119 -32.80 -2.44 -17.95
CA VAL A 119 -32.39 -2.43 -16.53
C VAL A 119 -31.20 -3.35 -16.32
N ILE A 120 -31.29 -4.60 -16.77
CA ILE A 120 -30.22 -5.60 -16.63
C ILE A 120 -28.99 -5.18 -17.45
N GLY A 121 -29.19 -4.77 -18.71
CA GLY A 121 -28.11 -4.30 -19.57
C GLY A 121 -27.30 -3.15 -18.96
N THR A 122 -28.00 -2.17 -18.37
CA THR A 122 -27.35 -0.99 -17.79
C THR A 122 -26.74 -1.26 -16.42
N PHE A 123 -27.52 -1.83 -15.48
CA PHE A 123 -27.13 -1.90 -14.07
C PHE A 123 -26.38 -3.18 -13.72
N TYR A 124 -26.59 -4.28 -14.44
CA TYR A 124 -25.89 -5.54 -14.19
C TYR A 124 -24.69 -5.73 -15.12
N TYR A 125 -24.84 -5.42 -16.41
CA TYR A 125 -23.77 -5.59 -17.41
C TYR A 125 -22.99 -4.31 -17.76
N GLY A 126 -23.37 -3.15 -17.21
CA GLY A 126 -22.66 -1.89 -17.44
C GLY A 126 -22.72 -1.34 -18.86
N LYS A 127 -23.68 -1.78 -19.68
CA LYS A 127 -23.79 -1.41 -21.10
C LYS A 127 -24.34 0.00 -21.29
N SER A 128 -23.84 0.69 -22.30
CA SER A 128 -24.40 1.94 -22.80
C SER A 128 -25.68 1.73 -23.60
N LEU A 129 -26.44 2.80 -23.81
CA LEU A 129 -27.67 2.76 -24.63
C LEU A 129 -27.40 2.34 -26.07
N SER A 130 -26.23 2.69 -26.62
CA SER A 130 -25.83 2.33 -27.98
C SER A 130 -25.52 0.83 -28.09
N GLU A 131 -24.84 0.26 -27.10
CA GLU A 131 -24.56 -1.18 -27.05
C GLU A 131 -25.85 -2.00 -26.92
N ILE A 132 -26.75 -1.60 -26.03
CA ILE A 132 -28.07 -2.25 -25.88
C ILE A 132 -28.87 -2.16 -27.19
N ALA A 133 -28.82 -1.01 -27.88
CA ALA A 133 -29.51 -0.82 -29.16
C ALA A 133 -28.97 -1.75 -30.25
N LYS A 134 -27.64 -1.91 -30.33
CA LYS A 134 -26.98 -2.81 -31.28
C LYS A 134 -27.34 -4.27 -31.01
N GLU A 135 -27.27 -4.71 -29.75
CA GLU A 135 -27.58 -6.09 -29.36
C GLU A 135 -29.04 -6.45 -29.62
N GLU A 136 -29.95 -5.55 -29.25
CA GLU A 136 -31.39 -5.75 -29.40
C GLU A 136 -31.90 -5.43 -30.81
N LYS A 137 -31.00 -5.02 -31.72
CA LYS A 137 -31.30 -4.63 -33.11
C LYS A 137 -32.42 -3.58 -33.21
N VAL A 138 -32.35 -2.57 -32.36
CA VAL A 138 -33.29 -1.44 -32.31
C VAL A 138 -32.57 -0.11 -32.41
N SER A 139 -33.31 0.99 -32.57
CA SER A 139 -32.73 2.33 -32.50
C SER A 139 -32.39 2.74 -31.06
N GLU A 140 -31.38 3.58 -30.88
CA GLU A 140 -31.08 4.20 -29.58
C GLU A 140 -32.28 4.96 -29.00
N SER A 141 -33.12 5.54 -29.86
CA SER A 141 -34.36 6.20 -29.46
C SER A 141 -35.39 5.24 -28.85
N ALA A 142 -35.43 3.97 -29.29
CA ALA A 142 -36.26 2.94 -28.68
C ALA A 142 -35.75 2.57 -27.27
N VAL A 143 -34.44 2.40 -27.11
CA VAL A 143 -33.83 2.11 -25.80
C VAL A 143 -34.03 3.27 -24.82
N LYS A 144 -33.95 4.53 -25.30
CA LYS A 144 -34.31 5.71 -24.48
C LYS A 144 -35.76 5.68 -23.99
N LYS A 145 -36.71 5.19 -24.80
CA LYS A 145 -38.11 5.00 -24.38
C LYS A 145 -38.24 3.89 -23.34
N TRP A 146 -37.51 2.78 -23.50
CA TRP A 146 -37.48 1.70 -22.51
C TRP A 146 -36.94 2.18 -21.17
N LYS A 147 -35.83 2.93 -21.19
CA LYS A 147 -35.25 3.59 -20.02
C LYS A 147 -36.26 4.45 -19.28
N LYS A 148 -36.93 5.37 -19.99
CA LYS A 148 -37.90 6.28 -19.37
C LYS A 148 -39.04 5.51 -18.69
N ALA A 149 -39.68 4.59 -19.41
CA ALA A 149 -40.81 3.84 -18.90
C ALA A 149 -40.42 2.84 -17.78
N ALA A 150 -39.21 2.27 -17.85
CA ALA A 150 -38.67 1.43 -16.78
C ALA A 150 -38.44 2.23 -15.50
N MET A 151 -37.80 3.41 -15.60
CA MET A 151 -37.55 4.29 -14.45
C MET A 151 -38.84 4.78 -13.79
N ASP A 152 -39.86 5.11 -14.58
CA ASP A 152 -41.16 5.54 -14.05
C ASP A 152 -41.81 4.45 -13.19
N ARG A 153 -41.69 3.17 -13.60
CA ARG A 153 -42.21 2.03 -12.82
C ARG A 153 -41.33 1.67 -11.62
N ILE A 154 -40.02 1.68 -11.77
CA ILE A 154 -39.09 1.36 -10.68
C ILE A 154 -39.25 2.32 -9.51
N LYS A 155 -39.50 3.62 -9.78
CA LYS A 155 -39.77 4.61 -8.72
C LYS A 155 -41.00 4.24 -7.89
N ILE A 156 -42.08 3.84 -8.55
CA ILE A 156 -43.31 3.36 -7.91
C ILE A 156 -43.01 2.13 -7.03
N ASN A 157 -42.25 1.17 -7.56
CA ASN A 157 -41.91 -0.07 -6.85
C ASN A 157 -41.02 0.16 -5.62
N ILE A 158 -40.21 1.22 -5.60
CA ILE A 158 -39.34 1.58 -4.46
C ILE A 158 -40.08 2.50 -3.46
N GLY A 159 -41.32 2.92 -3.76
CA GLY A 159 -42.11 3.80 -2.89
C GLY A 159 -41.61 5.25 -2.87
N CYS A 160 -41.01 5.73 -3.96
CA CYS A 160 -40.48 7.08 -4.14
C CYS A 160 -41.25 7.91 -5.18
#